data_AF-A0A3M0Y2A3-F1
#
_entry.id   AF-A0A3M0Y2A3-F1
#
_cell.length_a   1.000
_cell.length_b   1.000
_cell.length_c   1.000
_cell.angle_alpha   90.00
_cell.angle_beta   90.00
_cell.angle_gamma   90.00
#
_symmetry.space_group_name_H-M   'P 1'
#
loop_
_entity.id
_entity.type
_entity.pdbx_description
1 polymer ?
#
loop_
_entity_poly.entity_id
_entity_poly.type
_entity_poly.pdbx_seq_one_letter_code
_entity_poly.pdbx_strand_id
1 'polypeptide(L)'
;MVFGAKDPRGYEIQLTEACWYNHILIEHPEMKGRVGEVRRAIETPDYIYQSKRRRSSHLYFREVSRSLSGVEYVLVVVAVRQRAKKGYIQTAFLVEGLSKGGKLLWKKT
;
A
#
# COMPACT_ATOMS: atom_id res chain seq x y z
N MET A 1 -12.26 -7.68 -10.97
CA MET A 1 -11.49 -6.59 -10.30
C MET A 1 -11.83 -6.64 -8.82
N VAL A 2 -10.87 -6.47 -7.90
CA VAL A 2 -11.16 -6.57 -6.45
C VAL A 2 -11.69 -5.24 -5.90
N PHE A 3 -10.97 -4.14 -6.13
CA PHE A 3 -11.47 -2.79 -5.80
C PHE A 3 -10.74 -1.67 -6.55
N GLY A 4 -11.35 -0.48 -6.55
CA GLY A 4 -10.71 0.79 -6.84
C GLY A 4 -10.94 1.77 -5.67
N ALA A 5 -9.92 2.55 -5.34
CA ALA A 5 -9.93 3.52 -4.24
C ALA A 5 -9.11 4.76 -4.61
N LYS A 6 -9.41 5.89 -3.97
CA LYS A 6 -8.70 7.15 -4.19
C LYS A 6 -7.85 7.49 -2.98
N ASP A 7 -6.59 7.87 -3.21
CA ASP A 7 -5.72 8.32 -2.13
C ASP A 7 -5.92 9.80 -1.76
N PRO A 8 -5.41 10.28 -0.61
CA PRO A 8 -5.53 11.67 -0.18
C PRO A 8 -4.91 12.72 -1.12
N ARG A 9 -4.06 12.30 -2.06
CA ARG A 9 -3.44 13.18 -3.08
C ARG A 9 -4.22 13.15 -4.41
N GLY A 10 -5.29 12.36 -4.45
CA GLY A 10 -6.21 12.22 -5.56
C GLY A 10 -5.82 11.19 -6.62
N TYR A 11 -4.93 10.23 -6.30
CA TYR A 11 -4.62 9.12 -7.19
C TYR A 11 -5.70 8.05 -7.14
N GLU A 12 -6.18 7.62 -8.31
CA GLU A 12 -7.06 6.46 -8.46
C GLU A 12 -6.22 5.17 -8.51
N ILE A 13 -6.31 4.36 -7.47
CA ILE A 13 -5.55 3.13 -7.30
C ILE A 13 -6.46 1.92 -7.43
N GLN A 14 -6.03 0.94 -8.20
CA GLN A 14 -6.81 -0.27 -8.47
C GLN A 14 -6.07 -1.55 -8.01
N LEU A 15 -6.85 -2.49 -7.47
CA LEU A 15 -6.42 -3.87 -7.20
C LEU A 15 -7.16 -4.82 -8.14
N THR A 16 -6.41 -5.56 -8.95
CA THR A 16 -6.95 -6.60 -9.84
C THR A 16 -7.03 -7.95 -9.12
N GLU A 17 -7.93 -8.82 -9.59
CA GLU A 17 -8.05 -10.19 -9.04
C GLU A 17 -6.79 -11.01 -9.30
N ALA A 18 -6.17 -10.84 -10.47
CA ALA A 18 -4.90 -11.49 -10.78
C ALA A 18 -3.80 -11.10 -9.78
N CYS A 19 -3.69 -9.80 -9.43
CA CYS A 19 -2.72 -9.37 -8.44
C CYS A 19 -3.05 -9.90 -7.04
N TRP A 20 -4.33 -9.91 -6.66
CA TRP A 20 -4.73 -10.39 -5.34
C TRP A 20 -4.55 -11.91 -5.18
N TYR A 21 -5.18 -12.71 -6.04
CA TYR A 21 -5.23 -14.16 -5.91
C TYR A 21 -3.97 -14.87 -6.42
N ASN A 22 -3.32 -14.33 -7.47
CA ASN A 22 -2.20 -15.01 -8.14
C ASN A 22 -0.83 -14.43 -7.76
N HIS A 23 -0.79 -13.39 -6.93
CA HIS A 23 0.47 -12.82 -6.46
C HIS A 23 0.46 -12.56 -4.96
N ILE A 24 -0.40 -11.66 -4.47
CA ILE A 24 -0.41 -11.27 -3.05
C ILE A 24 -0.71 -12.47 -2.16
N LEU A 25 -1.76 -13.24 -2.42
CA LEU A 25 -2.10 -14.39 -1.57
C LEU A 25 -1.15 -15.58 -1.70
N ILE A 26 -0.37 -15.66 -2.79
CA ILE A 26 0.62 -16.72 -2.99
C ILE A 26 1.91 -16.38 -2.23
N GLU A 27 2.41 -15.15 -2.39
CA GLU A 27 3.66 -14.69 -1.76
C GLU A 27 3.46 -14.26 -0.30
N HIS A 28 2.26 -13.80 0.05
CA HIS A 28 1.90 -13.21 1.34
C HIS A 28 0.57 -13.81 1.86
N PRO A 29 0.55 -15.09 2.26
CA PRO A 29 -0.65 -15.75 2.76
C PRO A 29 -1.25 -15.07 4.01
N GLU A 30 -0.46 -14.31 4.77
CA GLU A 30 -0.90 -13.48 5.91
C GLU A 30 -1.93 -12.40 5.52
N MET A 31 -2.01 -12.07 4.23
CA MET A 31 -2.96 -11.10 3.69
C MET A 31 -4.36 -11.68 3.46
N LYS A 32 -4.55 -13.00 3.61
CA LYS A 32 -5.86 -13.64 3.47
C LYS A 32 -6.88 -13.01 4.44
N GLY A 33 -8.01 -12.55 3.92
CA GLY A 33 -9.04 -11.85 4.69
C GLY A 33 -8.74 -10.38 5.00
N ARG A 34 -7.57 -9.85 4.61
CA ARG A 34 -7.15 -8.46 4.90
C ARG A 34 -7.35 -7.48 3.74
N VAL A 35 -8.17 -7.83 2.75
CA VAL A 35 -8.44 -6.94 1.59
C VAL A 35 -8.97 -5.56 2.02
N GLY A 36 -9.75 -5.52 3.11
CA GLY A 36 -10.23 -4.27 3.70
C GLY A 36 -9.12 -3.38 4.25
N GLU A 37 -8.07 -3.95 4.84
CA GLU A 37 -6.90 -3.20 5.29
C GLU A 37 -6.11 -2.62 4.11
N VAL A 38 -5.97 -3.39 3.02
CA VAL A 38 -5.30 -2.91 1.80
C VAL A 38 -6.06 -1.73 1.20
N ARG A 39 -7.40 -1.80 1.15
CA ARG A 39 -8.23 -0.68 0.72
C ARG A 39 -8.04 0.53 1.65
N ARG A 40 -8.12 0.34 2.97
CA ARG A 40 -7.92 1.42 3.95
C ARG A 40 -6.53 2.06 3.84
N ALA A 41 -5.49 1.29 3.55
CA ALA A 41 -4.14 1.81 3.34
C ALA A 41 -4.04 2.71 2.11
N ILE A 42 -4.93 2.57 1.13
CA ILE A 42 -5.02 3.52 0.01
C ILE A 42 -5.87 4.74 0.37
N GLU A 43 -7.05 4.54 0.96
CA GLU A 43 -8.02 5.62 1.22
C GLU A 43 -7.57 6.54 2.37
N THR A 44 -7.01 5.95 3.42
CA THR A 44 -6.66 6.63 4.68
C THR A 44 -5.27 6.21 5.19
N PRO A 45 -4.19 6.29 4.38
CA PRO A 45 -2.85 5.95 4.83
C PRO A 45 -2.42 6.81 6.02
N ASP A 46 -1.47 6.32 6.79
CA ASP A 46 -0.74 7.13 7.77
C ASP A 46 0.47 7.80 7.10
N TYR A 47 1.12 7.08 6.18
CA TYR A 47 2.26 7.58 5.41
C TYR A 47 2.21 7.13 3.96
N ILE A 48 2.70 7.98 3.07
CA ILE A 48 3.00 7.64 1.68
C ILE A 48 4.44 8.02 1.38
N TYR A 49 5.23 7.03 0.95
CA TYR A 49 6.61 7.20 0.53
C TYR A 49 6.79 6.92 -0.96
N GLN A 50 7.81 7.50 -1.56
CA GLN A 50 8.37 7.03 -2.82
C GLN A 50 9.34 5.88 -2.55
N SER A 51 9.31 4.83 -3.37
CA SER A 51 10.29 3.75 -3.29
C SER A 51 11.71 4.24 -3.58
N LYS A 52 12.70 3.73 -2.83
CA LYS A 52 14.14 3.97 -3.09
C LYS A 52 14.60 3.42 -4.44
N ARG A 53 13.97 2.34 -4.91
CA ARG A 53 14.40 1.60 -6.11
C ARG A 53 13.71 2.08 -7.39
N ARG A 54 12.43 2.47 -7.30
CA ARG A 54 11.63 2.87 -8.47
C ARG A 54 10.85 4.13 -8.17
N ARG A 55 11.18 5.23 -8.84
CA ARG A 55 10.51 6.54 -8.65
C ARG A 55 9.02 6.52 -9.01
N SER A 56 8.61 5.59 -9.87
CA SER A 56 7.22 5.35 -10.26
C SER A 56 6.44 4.47 -9.26
N SER A 57 7.07 4.02 -8.17
CA SER A 57 6.40 3.22 -7.14
C SER A 57 6.19 4.07 -5.88
N HIS A 58 4.94 4.13 -5.42
CA HIS A 58 4.56 4.71 -4.14
C HIS A 58 4.27 3.59 -3.15
N LEU A 59 4.61 3.84 -1.89
CA LEU A 59 4.55 2.91 -0.78
C LEU A 59 3.59 3.50 0.27
N TYR A 60 2.45 2.86 0.44
CA TYR A 60 1.40 3.28 1.37
C TYR A 60 1.54 2.46 2.65
N PHE A 61 1.59 3.13 3.79
CA PHE A 61 1.67 2.50 5.09
C PHE A 61 0.44 2.86 5.91
N ARG A 62 -0.19 1.84 6.48
CA ARG A 62 -1.28 1.97 7.45
C ARG A 62 -0.98 1.12 8.67
N GLU A 63 -0.95 1.74 9.84
CA GLU A 63 -0.79 1.05 11.11
C GLU A 63 -1.99 0.13 11.34
N VAL A 64 -1.71 -1.14 11.63
CA VAL A 64 -2.74 -2.15 11.92
C VAL A 64 -2.64 -2.71 13.34
N SER A 65 -1.45 -2.64 13.94
CA SER A 65 -1.27 -2.98 15.36
C SER A 65 -0.11 -2.20 15.97
N ARG A 66 -0.22 -1.95 17.28
CA ARG A 66 0.84 -1.36 18.11
C ARG A 66 0.97 -2.17 19.37
N SER A 67 2.19 -2.61 19.66
CA SER A 67 2.53 -3.41 20.83
C SER A 67 3.84 -2.95 21.44
N LEU A 68 4.23 -3.55 22.57
CA LEU A 68 5.50 -3.28 23.24
C LEU A 68 6.72 -3.62 22.35
N SER A 69 6.56 -4.57 21.41
CA SER A 69 7.63 -5.00 20.49
C SER A 69 7.72 -4.15 19.23
N GLY A 70 6.75 -3.27 18.96
CA GLY A 70 6.80 -2.36 17.81
C GLY A 70 5.43 -2.04 17.21
N VAL A 71 5.47 -1.37 16.06
CA VAL A 71 4.29 -1.00 15.28
C VAL A 71 4.29 -1.77 13.96
N GLU A 72 3.21 -2.49 13.70
CA GLU A 72 2.99 -3.24 12.47
C GLU A 72 2.15 -2.40 11.50
N TYR A 73 2.56 -2.44 10.24
CA TYR A 73 1.90 -1.75 9.15
C TYR A 73 1.49 -2.74 8.07
N VAL A 74 0.35 -2.47 7.44
CA VAL A 74 0.09 -2.94 6.07
C VAL A 74 0.82 -1.99 5.14
N LEU A 75 1.76 -2.55 4.37
CA LEU A 75 2.47 -1.88 3.30
C LEU A 75 1.84 -2.26 1.97
N VAL A 76 1.40 -1.26 1.20
CA VAL A 76 0.90 -1.45 -0.17
C VAL A 76 1.83 -0.77 -1.16
N VAL A 77 2.33 -1.54 -2.12
CA VAL A 77 3.22 -1.05 -3.19
C VAL A 77 2.38 -0.78 -4.42
N VAL A 78 2.43 0.45 -4.92
CA VAL A 78 1.62 0.91 -6.04
C VAL A 78 2.50 1.46 -7.13
N ALA A 79 2.36 0.95 -8.36
CA ALA A 79 2.91 1.60 -9.54
C ALA A 79 1.99 2.74 -9.97
N VAL A 80 2.52 3.96 -10.04
CA VAL A 80 1.74 5.16 -10.39
C VAL A 80 2.15 5.74 -11.75
N ARG A 81 1.15 6.29 -12.44
CA ARG A 81 1.30 7.13 -13.63
C ARG A 81 0.99 8.56 -13.25
N GLN A 82 2.05 9.35 -13.00
CA GLN A 82 1.96 10.70 -12.44
C GLN A 82 1.02 11.63 -13.24
N ARG A 83 1.13 11.64 -14.59
CA ARG A 83 0.32 12.52 -15.45
C ARG A 83 -1.18 12.23 -15.37
N ALA A 84 -1.55 10.96 -15.24
CA ALA A 84 -2.95 10.52 -15.23
C ALA A 84 -3.54 10.43 -13.81
N LYS A 85 -2.72 10.59 -12.76
CA LYS A 85 -3.07 10.28 -11.37
C LYS A 85 -3.74 8.92 -11.20
N LYS A 86 -3.22 7.91 -11.90
CA LYS A 86 -3.71 6.52 -11.82
C LYS A 86 -2.61 5.60 -11.31
N GLY A 87 -2.97 4.52 -10.64
CA GLY A 87 -2.01 3.50 -10.24
C GLY A 87 -2.62 2.13 -10.03
N TYR A 88 -1.73 1.15 -9.96
CA TYR A 88 -2.09 -0.27 -9.78
C TYR A 88 -1.27 -0.84 -8.64
N ILE A 89 -1.93 -1.59 -7.77
CA ILE A 89 -1.26 -2.31 -6.69
C ILE A 89 -0.41 -3.42 -7.30
N GLN A 90 0.87 -3.45 -6.93
CA GLN A 90 1.83 -4.46 -7.35
C GLN A 90 1.98 -5.57 -6.32
N THR A 91 1.93 -5.23 -5.02
CA THR A 91 1.94 -6.17 -3.90
C THR A 91 1.45 -5.48 -2.63
N ALA A 92 1.07 -6.26 -1.62
CA ALA A 92 0.76 -5.81 -0.27
C ALA A 92 1.17 -6.87 0.75
N PHE A 93 1.74 -6.46 1.88
CA PHE A 93 2.19 -7.36 2.95
C PHE A 93 2.37 -6.62 4.28
N LEU A 94 2.57 -7.37 5.37
CA LEU A 94 2.82 -6.81 6.70
C LEU A 94 4.30 -6.48 6.89
N VAL A 95 4.57 -5.35 7.55
CA VAL A 95 5.93 -4.92 7.88
C VAL A 95 5.98 -4.31 9.28
N GLU A 96 7.11 -4.52 9.95
CA GLU A 96 7.43 -3.81 11.17
C GLU A 96 8.12 -2.47 10.85
N GLY A 97 7.51 -1.37 11.31
CA GLY A 97 8.01 -0.02 11.10
C GLY A 97 7.99 0.47 9.65
N LEU A 98 8.70 1.58 9.42
CA LEU A 98 8.68 2.34 8.16
C LEU A 98 9.97 2.21 7.34
N SER A 99 10.83 1.22 7.66
CA SER A 99 12.20 1.08 7.12
C SER A 99 12.25 0.94 5.59
N LYS A 100 11.20 0.39 4.99
CA LYS A 100 11.04 0.23 3.53
C LYS A 100 10.74 1.55 2.81
N GLY A 101 10.31 2.59 3.53
CA GLY A 101 10.06 3.93 3.00
C GLY A 101 11.32 4.58 2.44
N GLY A 102 11.20 5.24 1.29
CA GLY A 102 12.24 6.09 0.71
C GLY A 102 11.98 7.57 1.04
N LYS A 103 11.65 8.37 0.02
CA LYS A 103 11.32 9.79 0.22
C LYS A 103 9.88 9.94 0.69
N LEU A 104 9.64 10.64 1.80
CA LEU A 104 8.29 10.94 2.26
C LEU A 104 7.58 11.84 1.23
N LEU A 105 6.40 11.40 0.76
CA LEU A 105 5.56 12.15 -0.18
C LEU A 105 4.37 12.78 0.53
N TRP A 106 3.85 12.11 1.55
CA TRP A 106 2.70 12.58 2.31
C TRP A 106 2.65 11.88 3.67
N LYS A 107 2.13 12.57 4.68
CA LYS A 107 1.89 12.05 6.02
C LYS A 107 0.53 12.58 6.47
N LYS A 108 -0.23 11.76 7.19
CA LYS A 108 -1.47 12.18 7.84
C LYS A 108 -1.16 13.23 8.91
N THR A 109 -1.83 14.37 8.82
CA THR A 109 -1.78 15.45 9.81
C THR A 109 -2.87 15.25 10.85
#